data_AF-A0A962W0Y0-F1
#
_entry.id   AF-A0A962W0Y0-F1
#
_cell.length_a   1.000
_cell.length_b   1.000
_cell.length_c   1.000
_cell.angle_alpha   90.00
_cell.angle_beta   90.00
_cell.angle_gamma   90.00
#
_symmetry.space_group_name_H-M   'P 1'
#
loop_
_entity.id
_entity.type
_entity.pdbx_description
1 polymer ?
#
loop_
_entity_poly.entity_id
_entity_poly.type
_entity_poly.pdbx_seq_one_letter_code
_entity_poly.pdbx_strand_id
1 'polypeptide(L)'
;MNPLFALKVRAGHPDFLDLPWARSIVEWPDERFVDLPRGPSRHEVRFVPYEQGIYVVKELPSAAARQDYEVLRALETRDVTTAIPVGIIEGRYPDPGAERSAALITRYL
;
A
#
# COMPACT_ATOMS: atom_id res chain seq x y z
N MET A 1 2.07 -5.06 22.59
CA MET A 1 1.06 -5.89 21.92
C MET A 1 1.36 -5.79 20.44
N ASN A 2 1.87 -6.86 19.81
CA ASN A 2 2.16 -6.82 18.38
C ASN A 2 0.82 -6.77 17.65
N PRO A 3 0.47 -5.73 16.88
CA PRO A 3 -0.71 -5.83 16.03
C PRO A 3 -0.46 -6.98 15.06
N LEU A 4 -1.28 -8.03 15.14
CA LEU A 4 -1.31 -9.11 14.15
C LEU A 4 -1.95 -8.54 12.89
N PHE A 5 -1.19 -7.78 12.11
CA PHE A 5 -1.61 -7.43 10.77
C PHE A 5 -1.47 -8.63 9.85
N ALA A 6 -2.33 -8.71 8.84
CA ALA A 6 -2.22 -9.70 7.78
C ALA A 6 -1.69 -8.99 6.54
N LEU A 7 -0.52 -9.41 6.04
CA LEU A 7 0.07 -8.90 4.81
C LEU A 7 0.01 -9.99 3.74
N LYS A 8 -0.61 -9.67 2.61
CA LYS A 8 -0.69 -10.53 1.42
C LYS A 8 0.04 -9.83 0.28
N VAL A 9 1.03 -10.50 -0.27
CA VAL A 9 1.86 -9.96 -1.36
C VAL A 9 1.93 -10.98 -2.49
N ARG A 10 1.88 -10.49 -3.74
CA ARG A 10 2.08 -11.31 -4.93
C ARG A 10 3.55 -11.74 -5.06
N ALA A 11 3.76 -12.94 -5.59
CA ALA A 11 5.10 -13.44 -5.89
C ALA A 11 5.88 -12.51 -6.84
N GLY A 12 7.20 -12.43 -6.67
CA GLY A 12 8.08 -11.60 -7.49
C GLY A 12 8.23 -10.15 -7.02
N HIS A 13 7.73 -9.82 -5.83
CA HIS A 13 7.89 -8.52 -5.19
C HIS A 13 8.52 -8.66 -3.79
N PRO A 14 9.04 -7.57 -3.19
CA PRO A 14 9.50 -7.56 -1.80
C PRO A 14 8.43 -8.07 -0.84
N ASP A 15 8.84 -8.58 0.31
CA ASP A 15 7.87 -8.99 1.35
C ASP A 15 7.29 -7.78 2.12
N PHE A 16 7.93 -6.62 2.05
CA PHE A 16 7.59 -5.37 2.74
C PHE A 16 7.53 -5.47 4.27
N LEU A 17 8.03 -6.55 4.88
CA LEU A 17 7.95 -6.79 6.33
C LEU A 17 8.82 -5.84 7.15
N ASP A 18 9.81 -5.25 6.50
CA ASP A 18 10.76 -4.28 7.01
C ASP A 18 10.19 -2.86 7.16
N LEU A 19 8.95 -2.61 6.70
CA LEU A 19 8.27 -1.31 6.85
C LEU A 19 7.63 -1.14 8.24
N PRO A 20 7.50 0.09 8.76
CA PRO A 20 7.03 0.36 10.12
C PRO A 20 5.50 0.31 10.22
N TRP A 21 4.91 -0.84 9.90
CA TRP A 21 3.46 -1.07 9.79
C TRP A 21 2.64 -0.76 11.04
N ALA A 22 3.28 -0.72 12.21
CA ALA A 22 2.64 -0.36 13.48
C ALA A 22 2.23 1.13 13.57
N ARG A 23 2.79 2.01 12.73
CA ARG A 23 2.51 3.45 12.70
C ARG A 23 1.85 3.85 11.40
N SER A 24 1.13 4.98 11.37
CA SER A 24 0.58 5.49 10.11
C SER A 24 1.71 5.87 9.15
N ILE A 25 1.49 5.74 7.84
CA ILE A 25 2.49 6.08 6.81
C ILE A 25 2.99 7.53 6.90
N VAL A 26 2.19 8.44 7.45
CA VAL A 26 2.58 9.84 7.66
C VAL A 26 3.59 10.00 8.80
N GLU A 27 3.67 9.00 9.70
CA GLU A 27 4.59 8.96 10.84
C GLU A 27 5.85 8.13 10.55
N TRP A 28 6.00 7.64 9.32
CA TRP A 28 7.18 6.86 8.93
C TRP A 28 8.40 7.78 8.76
N PRO A 29 9.62 7.30 9.10
CA PRO A 29 10.84 8.12 9.02
C PRO A 29 11.23 8.40 7.56
N ASP A 30 11.45 9.67 7.21
CA ASP A 30 11.59 10.11 5.81
C ASP A 30 12.81 9.55 5.07
N GLU A 31 13.82 9.05 5.78
CA GLU A 31 15.12 8.57 5.24
C GLU A 31 15.00 7.44 4.19
N ARG A 32 13.85 6.78 4.11
CA ARG A 32 13.62 5.64 3.20
C ARG A 32 12.65 5.94 2.05
N PHE A 33 12.03 7.11 2.01
CA PHE A 33 10.94 7.40 1.07
C PHE A 33 11.35 8.44 0.05
N VAL A 34 10.80 8.33 -1.16
CA VAL A 34 11.04 9.29 -2.24
C VAL A 34 9.82 10.17 -2.45
N ASP A 35 10.03 11.47 -2.57
CA ASP A 35 8.98 12.41 -2.98
C ASP A 35 8.89 12.43 -4.50
N LEU A 36 7.84 11.82 -5.05
CA LEU A 36 7.55 11.85 -6.48
C LEU A 36 6.41 12.82 -6.80
N PRO A 37 6.36 13.38 -8.02
CA PRO A 37 5.27 14.25 -8.44
C PRO A 37 3.94 13.48 -8.33
N ARG A 38 3.14 13.84 -7.32
CA ARG A 38 1.83 13.26 -7.11
C ARG A 38 0.84 13.88 -8.09
N GLY A 39 0.07 13.03 -8.78
CA GLY A 39 -1.17 13.46 -9.44
C GLY A 39 -2.17 14.02 -8.41
N PRO A 40 -3.40 14.36 -8.81
CA PRO A 40 -4.41 15.00 -7.94
C PRO A 40 -4.96 14.10 -6.80
N SER A 41 -4.25 13.04 -6.40
CA SER A 41 -4.66 12.15 -5.32
C SER A 41 -4.84 12.93 -4.02
N ARG A 42 -6.01 12.73 -3.39
CA ARG A 42 -6.38 13.32 -2.10
C ARG A 42 -5.83 12.52 -0.91
N HIS A 43 -5.30 11.34 -1.15
CA HIS A 43 -4.79 10.46 -0.10
C HIS A 43 -3.28 10.61 0.02
N GLU A 44 -2.80 10.60 1.27
CA GLU A 44 -1.40 10.45 1.59
C GLU A 44 -0.87 9.13 1.05
N VAL A 45 0.29 9.19 0.39
CA VAL A 45 0.98 8.02 -0.18
C VAL A 45 2.46 8.10 0.16
N ARG A 46 3.08 6.93 0.36
CA ARG A 46 4.54 6.82 0.49
C ARG A 46 5.08 6.02 -0.69
N PHE A 47 6.12 6.54 -1.33
CA PHE A 47 6.87 5.83 -2.35
C PHE A 47 8.07 5.15 -1.71
N VAL A 48 8.18 3.84 -1.90
CA VAL A 48 9.19 3.00 -1.27
C VAL A 48 10.06 2.37 -2.36
N PRO A 49 11.36 2.72 -2.42
CA PRO A 49 12.29 2.08 -3.34
C PRO A 49 12.71 0.71 -2.79
N TYR A 50 12.75 -0.27 -3.68
CA TYR A 50 13.40 -1.57 -3.51
C TYR A 50 14.22 -1.88 -4.77
N GLU A 51 15.03 -2.94 -4.73
CA GLU A 51 15.81 -3.38 -5.91
C GLU A 51 14.92 -3.72 -7.12
N GLN A 52 13.69 -4.17 -6.87
CA GLN A 52 12.70 -4.54 -7.89
C GLN A 52 11.97 -3.32 -8.50
N GLY A 53 12.17 -2.12 -7.94
CA GLY A 53 11.56 -0.87 -8.40
C GLY A 53 10.93 -0.05 -7.28
N ILE A 54 10.12 0.92 -7.68
CA ILE A 54 9.41 1.82 -6.76
C ILE A 54 8.00 1.30 -6.53
N TYR A 55 7.56 1.33 -5.27
CA TYR A 55 6.24 0.91 -4.84
C TYR A 55 5.51 2.06 -4.17
N VAL A 56 4.19 2.08 -4.27
CA VAL A 56 3.33 3.06 -3.61
C VAL A 56 2.57 2.36 -2.49
N VAL A 57 2.61 2.92 -1.29
CA VAL A 57 1.78 2.50 -0.16
C VAL A 57 0.73 3.58 0.08
N LYS A 58 -0.55 3.18 0.08
CA LYS A 58 -1.69 4.06 0.32
C LYS A 58 -2.51 3.53 1.49
N GLU A 59 -2.66 4.32 2.55
CA GLU A 59 -3.56 4.02 3.67
C GLU A 59 -5.02 4.25 3.28
N LEU A 60 -5.87 3.32 3.69
CA LEU A 60 -7.31 3.29 3.42
C LEU A 60 -8.07 2.57 4.55
N PRO A 61 -9.36 2.88 4.77
CA PRO A 61 -10.25 2.02 5.54
C PRO A 61 -10.26 0.60 4.98
N SER A 62 -10.41 -0.41 5.83
CA SER A 62 -10.17 -1.82 5.47
C SER A 62 -11.06 -2.30 4.31
N ALA A 63 -12.33 -1.87 4.28
CA ALA A 63 -13.24 -2.19 3.18
C ALA A 63 -12.82 -1.53 1.85
N ALA A 64 -12.37 -0.28 1.90
CA ALA A 64 -11.92 0.46 0.72
C ALA A 64 -10.61 -0.12 0.16
N ALA A 65 -9.65 -0.47 1.03
CA ALA A 65 -8.40 -1.11 0.60
C ALA A 65 -8.65 -2.42 -0.17
N ARG A 66 -9.55 -3.27 0.35
CA ARG A 66 -9.94 -4.51 -0.32
C ARG A 66 -10.62 -4.24 -1.65
N GLN A 67 -11.58 -3.31 -1.69
CA GLN A 67 -12.28 -2.97 -2.92
C GLN A 67 -11.32 -2.44 -3.99
N ASP A 68 -10.44 -1.49 -3.64
CA ASP A 68 -9.44 -0.94 -4.56
C ASP A 68 -8.51 -2.03 -5.09
N TYR A 69 -8.05 -2.93 -4.21
CA TYR A 69 -7.20 -4.06 -4.61
C TYR A 69 -7.91 -4.97 -5.64
N GLU A 70 -9.14 -5.39 -5.37
CA GLU A 70 -9.90 -6.26 -6.28
C GLU A 70 -10.21 -5.57 -7.62
N VAL A 71 -10.55 -4.27 -7.59
CA VAL A 71 -10.78 -3.48 -8.80
C VAL A 71 -9.53 -3.41 -9.66
N LEU A 72 -8.37 -3.10 -9.06
CA LEU A 72 -7.10 -3.06 -9.80
C LEU A 72 -6.74 -4.44 -10.37
N ARG A 73 -6.98 -5.52 -9.62
CA ARG A 73 -6.75 -6.90 -10.09
C ARG A 73 -7.63 -7.22 -11.29
N ALA A 74 -8.89 -6.80 -11.26
CA ALA A 74 -9.81 -6.97 -12.38
C ALA A 74 -9.40 -6.13 -13.60
N LEU A 75 -8.86 -4.92 -13.41
CA LEU A 75 -8.43 -4.04 -14.49
C LEU A 75 -7.09 -4.46 -15.13
N GLU A 76 -6.17 -5.05 -14.36
CA GLU A 76 -4.90 -5.60 -14.86
C GLU A 76 -5.13 -6.62 -16.00
N THR A 77 -6.24 -7.35 -15.96
CA THR A 77 -6.61 -8.33 -17.00
C THR A 77 -7.13 -7.71 -18.29
N ARG A 78 -7.34 -6.39 -18.33
CA ARG A 78 -7.99 -5.66 -19.44
C ARG A 78 -7.03 -4.78 -20.25
N ASP A 79 -5.71 -4.93 -20.04
CA ASP A 79 -4.65 -4.20 -20.74
C ASP A 79 -4.79 -2.66 -20.66
N VAL A 80 -5.38 -2.17 -19.56
CA VAL A 80 -5.51 -0.75 -19.25
C VAL A 80 -4.31 -0.31 -18.43
N THR A 81 -3.68 0.82 -18.79
CA THR A 81 -2.61 1.46 -18.00
C THR A 81 -3.12 1.85 -16.62
N THR A 82 -3.03 0.92 -15.68
CA THR A 82 -3.49 1.05 -14.30
C THR A 82 -2.35 0.70 -13.35
N ALA A 83 -2.41 1.22 -12.12
CA ALA A 83 -1.44 0.88 -11.10
C ALA A 83 -1.48 -0.65 -10.87
N ILE A 84 -0.31 -1.30 -10.91
CA ILE A 84 -0.24 -2.76 -10.74
C ILE A 84 -0.43 -3.08 -9.26
N PRO A 85 -1.49 -3.80 -8.85
CA PRO A 85 -1.70 -4.16 -7.46
C PRO A 85 -0.68 -5.22 -7.04
N VAL A 86 0.12 -4.93 -6.02
CA VAL A 86 1.22 -5.77 -5.55
C VAL A 86 0.85 -6.52 -4.28
N GLY A 87 0.17 -5.84 -3.36
CA GLY A 87 -0.21 -6.42 -2.08
C GLY A 87 -1.20 -5.58 -1.31
N ILE A 88 -1.70 -6.14 -0.22
CA ILE A 88 -2.60 -5.50 0.73
C ILE A 88 -2.21 -5.90 2.14
N ILE A 89 -2.25 -4.94 3.05
CA ILE A 89 -2.09 -5.16 4.48
C ILE A 89 -3.36 -4.74 5.22
N GLU A 90 -3.80 -5.56 6.16
CA GLU A 90 -5.04 -5.36 6.91
C GLU A 90 -4.83 -5.59 8.40
N GLY A 91 -5.73 -5.07 9.25
CA GLY A 91 -5.67 -5.29 10.70
C GLY A 91 -4.58 -4.47 11.40
N ARG A 92 -4.16 -3.35 10.79
CA ARG A 92 -3.13 -2.46 11.35
C ARG A 92 -3.64 -1.57 12.48
N TYR A 93 -4.95 -1.46 12.62
CA TYR A 93 -5.61 -0.62 13.61
C TYR A 93 -6.91 -1.27 14.11
N PRO A 94 -7.29 -1.11 15.40
CA PRO A 94 -8.48 -1.77 15.95
C PRO A 94 -9.79 -1.34 15.29
N ASP A 95 -9.89 -0.07 14.86
CA ASP A 95 -11.04 0.44 14.12
C ASP A 95 -10.87 0.17 12.62
N PRO A 96 -11.65 -0.72 12.00
CA PRO A 96 -11.56 -1.03 10.56
C PRO A 96 -12.02 0.11 9.65
N GLY A 97 -12.71 1.13 10.19
CA GLY A 97 -13.14 2.32 9.47
C GLY A 97 -12.08 3.42 9.39
N ALA A 98 -11.01 3.34 10.19
CA ALA A 98 -9.94 4.32 10.18
C ALA A 98 -9.10 4.23 8.89
N GLU A 99 -8.65 5.37 8.36
CA GLU A 99 -7.78 5.43 7.17
C GLU A 99 -6.52 4.56 7.32
N ARG A 100 -5.94 4.45 8.51
CA ARG A 100 -4.75 3.63 8.79
C ARG A 100 -5.02 2.15 9.05
N SER A 101 -6.27 1.69 8.94
CA SER A 101 -6.65 0.31 9.31
C SER A 101 -6.13 -0.73 8.32
N ALA A 102 -5.94 -0.34 7.06
CA ALA A 102 -5.33 -1.13 6.01
C ALA A 102 -4.43 -0.26 5.12
N ALA A 103 -3.66 -0.90 4.24
CA ALA A 103 -3.00 -0.20 3.14
C ALA A 103 -2.93 -1.07 1.88
N LEU A 104 -3.05 -0.40 0.74
CA LEU A 104 -2.84 -0.96 -0.59
C LEU A 104 -1.40 -0.69 -1.03
N ILE A 105 -0.75 -1.71 -1.61
CA ILE A 105 0.58 -1.61 -2.21
C ILE A 105 0.45 -1.79 -3.71
N THR A 106 0.94 -0.83 -4.49
CA THR A 106 1.02 -0.92 -5.95
C THR A 106 2.45 -0.70 -6.44
N ARG A 107 2.75 -1.17 -7.66
CA ARG A 107 4.01 -0.82 -8.33
C ARG A 107 3.86 0.54 -9.00
N TYR A 108 4.84 1.42 -8.82
CA TYR A 108 4.96 2.66 -9.55
C TYR A 108 5.63 2.38 -10.92
N LEU A 109 5.05 2.91 -11.99
CA LEU A 109 5.52 2.74 -13.38
C LEU A 109 6.33 3.95 -13.82
#